data_AF-A0A944TAP8-F1
#
_entry.id   AF-A0A944TAP8-F1
#
_cell.length_a   1.000
_cell.length_b   1.000
_cell.length_c   1.000
_cell.angle_alpha   90.00
_cell.angle_beta   90.00
_cell.angle_gamma   90.00
#
_symmetry.space_group_name_H-M   'P 1'
#
loop_
_entity.id
_entity.type
_entity.pdbx_description
1 polymer ?
#
loop_
_entity_poly.entity_id
_entity_poly.type
_entity_poly.pdbx_seq_one_letter_code
_entity_poly.pdbx_strand_id
1 'polypeptide(L)'
;MAEKSQNVQDVFLNHVRKNKNPVTVFLVNGVKLQGIITWFDNFSVLLRRDGHTQLVYKHAISTVMPSGPVQLFEPDKKDEDAAAEADGNADADAGPEASVEEVADA
;
A
#
# COMPACT_ATOMS: atom_id res chain seq x y z
N MET A 1 -7.44 -17.44 -10.59
CA MET A 1 -7.17 -16.32 -11.52
C MET A 1 -5.72 -15.95 -11.34
N ALA A 2 -4.88 -16.10 -12.37
CA ALA A 2 -3.45 -15.82 -12.25
C ALA A 2 -3.24 -14.39 -11.72
N GLU A 3 -2.50 -14.26 -10.62
CA GLU A 3 -2.03 -12.97 -10.10
C GLU A 3 -1.30 -12.28 -11.24
N LYS A 4 -1.98 -11.33 -11.87
CA LYS A 4 -1.43 -10.53 -12.95
C LYS A 4 -0.40 -9.62 -12.29
N SER A 5 0.84 -10.08 -12.21
CA SER A 5 2.01 -9.30 -11.82
C SER A 5 1.85 -7.92 -12.45
N GLN A 6 1.53 -6.92 -11.62
CA GLN A 6 1.15 -5.62 -12.14
C GLN A 6 2.38 -4.99 -12.78
N ASN A 7 2.27 -4.56 -14.04
CA ASN A 7 3.36 -3.94 -14.76
C ASN A 7 3.87 -2.72 -13.97
N VAL A 8 5.10 -2.80 -13.46
CA VAL A 8 5.71 -1.76 -12.62
C VAL A 8 5.69 -0.39 -13.29
N GLN A 9 5.85 -0.32 -14.61
CA GLN A 9 5.80 0.92 -15.37
C GLN A 9 4.41 1.56 -15.29
N ASP A 10 3.37 0.78 -15.57
CA ASP A 10 1.99 1.27 -15.58
C ASP A 10 1.53 1.64 -14.18
N VAL A 11 1.92 0.86 -13.16
CA VAL A 11 1.64 1.15 -11.75
C VAL A 11 2.29 2.47 -11.35
N PHE A 12 3.59 2.63 -11.64
CA PHE A 12 4.33 3.85 -11.33
C PHE A 12 3.76 5.08 -12.04
N LEU A 13 3.57 5.01 -13.37
CA LEU A 13 3.05 6.13 -14.17
C LEU A 13 1.62 6.49 -13.77
N ASN A 14 0.78 5.51 -13.43
CA ASN A 14 -0.55 5.78 -12.90
C ASN A 14 -0.51 6.44 -11.52
N HIS A 15 0.37 5.98 -10.63
CA HIS A 15 0.50 6.55 -9.30
C HIS A 15 0.86 8.04 -9.38
N VAL A 16 1.94 8.39 -10.10
CA VAL A 16 2.38 9.80 -10.23
C VAL A 16 1.34 10.67 -10.96
N ARG A 17 0.64 10.12 -11.95
CA ARG A 17 -0.44 10.82 -12.66
C ARG A 17 -1.63 11.13 -11.76
N LYS A 18 -2.15 10.12 -11.04
CA LYS A 18 -3.34 10.26 -10.18
C LYS A 18 -3.08 11.28 -9.06
N ASN A 19 -1.91 11.20 -8.44
CA ASN A 19 -1.53 12.08 -7.34
C ASN A 19 -1.06 13.46 -7.80
N LYS A 20 -0.93 13.68 -9.12
CA LYS A 20 -0.38 14.90 -9.72
C LYS A 20 0.99 15.25 -9.14
N ASN A 21 1.79 14.23 -8.79
CA ASN A 21 3.12 14.42 -8.23
C ASN A 21 4.00 15.09 -9.27
N PRO A 22 4.66 16.21 -8.95
CA PRO A 22 5.68 16.78 -9.81
C PRO A 22 6.78 15.74 -10.06
N VAL A 23 7.21 15.63 -11.31
CA VAL A 23 8.31 14.75 -11.72
C VAL A 23 9.38 15.54 -12.46
N THR A 24 10.61 15.06 -12.37
CA THR A 24 11.70 15.41 -13.28
C THR A 24 11.92 14.22 -14.22
N VAL A 25 11.76 14.46 -15.53
CA VAL A 25 12.02 13.50 -16.60
C VAL A 25 13.39 13.82 -17.18
N PHE A 26 14.31 12.87 -17.10
CA PHE A 26 15.63 12.96 -17.71
C PHE A 26 15.58 12.30 -19.07
N LEU A 27 16.08 12.99 -20.09
CA LEU A 27 16.20 12.46 -21.44
C LEU A 27 17.59 11.83 -21.63
N VAL A 28 17.69 10.91 -22.59
CA VAL A 28 18.95 10.22 -22.93
C VAL A 28 20.06 11.16 -23.39
N ASN A 29 19.70 12.35 -23.90
CA ASN A 29 20.64 13.40 -24.29
C ASN A 29 21.07 14.31 -23.13
N GLY A 30 20.61 14.04 -21.90
CA GLY A 30 20.93 14.83 -20.70
C GLY A 30 20.00 16.01 -20.42
N VAL A 31 19.06 16.34 -21.30
CA VAL A 31 18.06 17.39 -21.04
C VAL A 31 17.11 16.93 -19.92
N LYS A 32 16.78 17.85 -19.00
CA LYS A 32 15.77 17.62 -17.95
C LYS A 32 14.50 18.39 -18.24
N LEU A 33 13.38 17.71 -18.15
CA LEU A 33 12.04 18.26 -18.23
C LEU A 33 11.40 18.14 -16.85
N GLN A 34 10.62 19.13 -16.44
CA GLN A 34 9.87 19.04 -15.18
C GLN A 34 8.41 19.31 -15.47
N GLY A 35 7.53 18.72 -14.68
CA GLY A 35 6.10 18.93 -14.81
C GLY A 35 5.30 17.83 -14.14
N ILE A 36 4.04 17.71 -14.54
CA ILE A 36 3.12 16.67 -14.06
C ILE A 36 2.74 15.79 -15.24
N ILE A 37 2.80 14.47 -15.04
CA ILE A 37 2.33 13.52 -16.05
C ILE A 37 0.79 13.54 -16.04
N THR A 38 0.18 13.92 -17.15
CA THR A 38 -1.29 13.98 -17.27
C THR A 38 -1.87 12.76 -17.98
N TRP A 39 -1.09 12.14 -18.87
CA TRP A 39 -1.49 10.95 -19.63
C TRP A 39 -0.24 10.16 -20.04
N PHE A 40 -0.41 8.87 -20.31
CA PHE A 40 0.60 8.06 -20.99
C PHE A 40 -0.07 6.94 -21.79
N ASP A 41 0.65 6.42 -22.76
CA ASP A 41 0.32 5.18 -23.47
C ASP A 41 1.55 4.25 -23.48
N ASN A 42 1.59 3.28 -24.38
CA ASN A 42 2.71 2.34 -24.48
C ASN A 42 4.03 3.01 -24.84
N PHE A 43 4.03 4.09 -25.62
CA PHE A 43 5.23 4.66 -26.24
C PHE A 43 5.52 6.11 -25.85
N SER A 44 4.58 6.79 -25.19
CA SER A 44 4.63 8.22 -24.95
C SER A 44 4.00 8.63 -23.62
N VAL A 45 4.36 9.83 -23.17
CA VAL A 45 3.88 10.47 -21.94
C VAL A 45 3.53 11.92 -22.25
N LEU A 46 2.38 12.40 -21.80
CA LEU A 46 2.03 13.82 -21.79
C LEU A 46 2.52 14.44 -20.49
N LEU A 47 3.41 15.43 -20.62
CA LEU A 47 3.94 16.21 -19.52
C LEU A 47 3.37 17.63 -19.60
N ARG A 48 2.82 18.12 -18.49
CA ARG A 48 2.28 19.48 -18.39
C ARG A 48 3.11 20.32 -17.42
N ARG A 49 3.44 21.54 -17.83
CA ARG A 49 4.09 22.57 -17.00
C ARG A 49 3.65 23.95 -17.48
N ASP A 50 3.32 24.85 -16.53
CA ASP A 50 3.01 26.26 -16.81
C ASP A 50 1.95 26.46 -17.92
N GLY A 51 0.89 25.63 -17.91
CA GLY A 51 -0.19 25.66 -18.90
C GLY A 51 0.13 24.98 -20.24
N HIS A 52 1.41 24.74 -20.53
CA HIS A 52 1.85 24.04 -21.73
C HIS A 52 1.82 22.52 -21.54
N THR A 53 1.43 21.81 -22.60
CA THR A 53 1.43 20.34 -22.65
C THR A 53 2.37 19.91 -23.77
N GLN A 54 3.27 18.98 -23.47
CA GLN A 54 4.22 18.41 -24.42
C GLN A 54 4.12 16.88 -24.43
N LEU A 55 4.21 16.30 -25.62
CA LEU A 55 4.30 14.85 -25.82
C LEU A 55 5.78 14.45 -25.77
N VAL A 56 6.12 13.50 -24.90
CA VAL A 56 7.47 12.97 -24.73
C VAL A 56 7.46 11.49 -25.09
N TYR A 57 8.27 11.09 -26.06
CA TYR A 57 8.43 9.69 -26.43
C TYR A 57 9.33 8.95 -25.42
N LYS A 58 8.92 7.74 -25.00
CA LYS A 58 9.62 6.94 -24.01
C LYS A 58 11.03 6.51 -24.44
N HIS A 59 11.28 6.31 -25.74
CA HIS A 59 12.63 5.98 -26.23
C HIS A 59 13.65 7.10 -25.99
N ALA A 60 13.19 8.33 -25.78
CA ALA A 60 14.05 9.46 -25.46
C ALA A 60 14.22 9.66 -23.94
N ILE A 61 13.45 8.96 -23.10
CA ILE A 61 13.49 9.10 -21.64
C ILE A 61 14.51 8.10 -21.08
N SER A 62 15.44 8.58 -20.27
CA SER A 62 16.36 7.74 -19.50
C SER A 62 15.82 7.44 -18.10
N THR A 63 15.20 8.42 -17.43
CA THR A 63 14.75 8.27 -16.04
C THR A 63 13.57 9.19 -15.71
N VAL A 64 12.65 8.75 -14.86
CA VAL A 64 11.56 9.57 -14.30
C VAL A 64 11.69 9.59 -12.79
N MET A 65 11.92 10.78 -12.22
CA MET A 65 12.15 10.97 -10.79
C MET A 65 10.99 11.78 -10.17
N PRO A 66 10.19 11.22 -9.26
CA PRO A 66 9.17 11.97 -8.54
C PRO A 66 9.81 12.94 -7.53
N SER A 67 9.14 14.05 -7.21
CA SER A 67 9.64 15.04 -6.25
C SER A 67 9.62 14.58 -4.79
N GLY A 68 8.98 13.44 -4.51
CA GLY A 68 8.89 12.85 -3.17
C GLY A 68 8.78 11.33 -3.23
N PRO A 69 8.85 10.66 -2.07
CA PRO A 69 8.72 9.21 -1.98
C PRO A 69 7.42 8.70 -2.60
N VAL A 70 7.50 7.56 -3.28
CA VAL A 70 6.35 6.90 -3.91
C VAL A 70 6.20 5.49 -3.34
N GLN A 71 5.10 5.26 -2.63
CA GLN A 71 4.73 3.93 -2.13
C GLN A 71 3.91 3.23 -3.23
N LEU A 72 4.52 2.25 -3.93
CA LEU A 72 3.86 1.53 -5.03
C LEU A 72 3.12 0.27 -4.58
N PHE A 73 3.55 -0.31 -3.46
CA PHE A 73 3.00 -1.54 -2.91
C PHE A 73 2.75 -1.34 -1.41
N GLU A 74 1.58 -1.77 -0.95
CA GLU A 74 1.34 -1.93 0.48
C GLU A 74 2.15 -3.15 0.96
N PRO A 75 2.78 -3.10 2.14
CA PRO A 75 3.33 -4.31 2.74
C PRO A 75 2.16 -5.28 2.98
N ASP A 76 2.31 -6.53 2.56
CA ASP A 76 1.32 -7.58 2.83
C ASP A 76 1.05 -7.64 4.33
N LYS A 77 -0.14 -7.23 4.76
CA LYS A 77 -0.65 -7.54 6.11
C LYS A 77 -0.96 -9.04 6.14
N LYS A 78 0.05 -9.86 6.42
CA LYS A 78 -0.13 -11.24 6.83
C LYS A 78 0.53 -11.43 8.19
N ASP A 79 -0.29 -11.95 9.10
CA ASP A 79 0.06 -12.59 10.37
C ASP A 79 0.08 -11.71 11.64
N GLU A 80 -1.04 -11.02 11.95
CA GLU A 80 -1.36 -10.60 13.34
C GLU A 80 -2.52 -11.39 13.98
N ASP A 81 -3.15 -12.35 13.29
CA ASP A 81 -4.31 -13.11 13.81
C ASP A 81 -3.96 -14.47 14.46
N ALA A 82 -2.76 -14.63 15.04
CA ALA A 82 -2.35 -15.86 15.73
C ALA A 82 -2.27 -15.76 17.27
N ALA A 83 -2.62 -14.62 17.87
CA ALA A 83 -2.37 -14.36 19.30
C ALA A 83 -3.62 -14.12 20.18
N ALA A 84 -4.84 -14.41 19.72
CA ALA A 84 -6.06 -14.12 20.46
C ALA A 84 -7.01 -15.32 20.63
N GLU A 85 -6.50 -16.49 21.01
CA GLU A 85 -7.30 -17.63 21.51
C GLU A 85 -6.58 -18.23 22.74
N ALA A 86 -6.50 -17.45 23.82
CA ALA A 86 -6.15 -17.95 25.16
C ALA A 86 -6.66 -17.00 26.26
N ASP A 87 -7.96 -16.71 26.25
CA ASP A 87 -8.72 -16.30 27.43
C ASP A 87 -9.69 -17.47 27.68
N GLY A 88 -9.69 -18.18 28.81
CA GLY A 88 -9.81 -17.58 30.13
C GLY A 88 -11.29 -17.58 30.52
N ASN A 89 -11.66 -18.61 31.29
CA ASN A 89 -12.83 -18.69 32.19
C ASN A 89 -14.07 -19.49 31.75
N ALA A 90 -14.39 -20.51 32.56
CA ALA A 90 -15.77 -20.80 32.96
C ALA A 90 -15.75 -21.48 34.34
N ASP A 91 -15.86 -20.61 35.35
CA ASP A 91 -16.53 -20.78 36.64
C ASP A 91 -17.17 -22.14 36.96
N ALA A 92 -16.89 -22.53 38.21
CA ALA A 92 -17.52 -23.62 38.93
C ALA A 92 -19.01 -23.35 39.15
N ASP A 93 -19.87 -24.24 38.65
CA ASP A 93 -21.27 -24.35 39.05
C ASP A 93 -21.40 -25.43 40.14
N ALA A 94 -21.97 -25.01 41.27
CA ALA A 94 -22.11 -25.78 42.48
C ALA A 94 -23.38 -26.64 42.43
N GLY A 95 -23.23 -27.97 42.49
CA GLY A 95 -24.32 -28.86 42.90
C GLY A 95 -24.41 -28.90 44.43
N PRO A 96 -25.60 -28.78 45.04
CA PRO A 96 -25.78 -29.07 46.45
C PRO A 96 -25.97 -30.58 46.69
N GLU A 97 -26.14 -30.93 47.97
CA GLU A 97 -26.51 -32.25 48.53
C GLU A 97 -25.29 -33.08 49.01
N ALA A 98 -25.14 -33.46 50.27
CA ALA A 98 -26.10 -33.66 51.36
C ALA A 98 -25.43 -33.51 52.76
N SER A 99 -26.29 -33.27 53.76
CA SER A 99 -26.23 -33.59 55.22
C SER A 99 -24.98 -34.34 55.73
N VAL A 100 -24.45 -34.08 56.94
CA VAL A 100 -25.10 -34.27 58.26
C VAL A 100 -24.30 -33.57 59.41
N GLU A 101 -24.99 -33.23 60.51
CA GLU A 101 -24.63 -33.34 61.97
C GLU A 101 -23.15 -33.22 62.43
N GLU A 102 -22.75 -32.70 63.60
CA GLU A 102 -23.36 -32.19 64.84
C GLU A 102 -22.17 -31.72 65.73
N VAL A 103 -22.48 -30.96 66.80
CA VAL A 103 -21.70 -30.70 68.05
C VAL A 103 -20.48 -29.76 67.90
N ALA A 104 -20.55 -28.48 68.29
CA ALA A 104 -20.81 -27.84 69.58
C ALA A 104 -19.64 -27.87 70.59
N ASP A 105 -19.40 -26.67 71.12
CA ASP A 105 -18.77 -26.33 72.40
C ASP A 105 -17.24 -26.51 72.56
N ALA A 106 -16.52 -25.38 72.53
CA ALA A 106 -16.03 -24.67 73.73
C ALA A 106 -15.05 -23.56 73.35
#